data_AF-A0AAD4YD12-F1
#
_entry.id   AF-A0AAD4YD12-F1
#
_cell.length_a   1.000
_cell.length_b   1.000
_cell.length_c   1.000
_cell.angle_alpha   90.00
_cell.angle_beta   90.00
_cell.angle_gamma   90.00
#
_symmetry.space_group_name_H-M   'P 1'
#
loop_
_entity.id
_entity.type
_entity.pdbx_description
1 polymer ?
#
loop_
_entity_poly.entity_id
_entity_poly.type
_entity_poly.pdbx_seq_one_letter_code
_entity_poly.pdbx_strand_id
1 'polypeptide(L)'
;MSPCLLGCVVFCLLQAGLVDSGVTQMPKYLIRSRKQQGILRCSLESGHRYVSWYQQALGQSPRFLVQYFNREVNEKGNMPD
;
A
#
# COMPACT_ATOMS: atom_id res chain seq x y z
N MET A 1 6.47 -16.12 32.90
CA MET A 1 5.70 -16.12 31.63
C MET A 1 5.41 -17.57 31.29
N SER A 2 4.14 -17.96 31.10
CA SER A 2 3.75 -19.37 30.99
C SER A 2 4.31 -20.03 29.71
N PRO A 3 4.91 -21.23 29.77
CA PRO A 3 5.46 -21.94 28.60
C PRO A 3 4.44 -22.16 27.47
N CYS A 4 3.16 -22.30 27.82
CA CYS A 4 2.07 -22.45 26.85
C CYS A 4 1.90 -21.19 25.98
N LEU A 5 2.08 -20.01 26.55
CA LEU A 5 1.97 -18.75 25.80
C LEU A 5 3.09 -18.63 24.77
N LEU A 6 4.30 -19.04 25.13
CA LEU A 6 5.45 -19.10 24.21
C LEU A 6 5.21 -20.10 23.08
N GLY A 7 4.68 -21.28 23.39
CA GLY A 7 4.32 -22.30 22.39
C GLY A 7 3.28 -21.82 21.39
N CYS A 8 2.20 -21.18 21.88
CA CYS A 8 1.16 -20.61 21.02
C CYS A 8 1.71 -19.50 20.11
N VAL A 9 2.56 -18.60 20.62
CA VAL A 9 3.16 -17.52 19.83
C VAL A 9 4.05 -18.08 18.73
N VAL A 10 4.90 -19.06 19.04
CA VAL A 10 5.76 -19.71 18.04
C VAL A 10 4.93 -20.40 16.96
N PHE A 11 3.88 -21.12 17.34
CA PHE A 11 2.98 -21.77 16.38
C PHE A 11 2.24 -20.76 15.48
N CYS A 12 1.73 -19.66 16.04
CA CYS A 12 1.08 -18.60 15.27
C CYS A 12 2.04 -17.93 14.27
N LEU A 13 3.30 -17.69 14.67
CA LEU A 13 4.30 -17.11 13.79
C LEU A 13 4.73 -18.07 12.67
N LEU A 14 4.79 -19.38 12.94
CA LEU A 14 5.09 -20.41 11.92
C LEU A 14 3.99 -20.54 10.87
N GLN A 15 2.73 -20.28 11.22
CA GLN A 15 1.59 -20.37 10.30
C GLN A 15 1.33 -19.05 9.54
N ALA A 16 1.98 -17.95 9.93
CA ALA A 16 1.85 -16.67 9.24
C ALA A 16 2.56 -16.72 7.87
N GLY A 17 1.84 -17.13 6.84
CA GLY A 17 2.29 -17.04 5.45
C GLY A 17 2.36 -15.59 4.96
N LEU A 18 3.15 -15.36 3.90
CA LEU A 18 3.09 -14.13 3.12
C LEU A 18 1.72 -14.04 2.45
N VAL A 19 0.87 -13.14 2.94
CA VAL A 19 -0.38 -12.79 2.25
C VAL A 19 -0.01 -11.86 1.10
N ASP A 20 -0.25 -12.31 -0.14
CA ASP A 20 -0.18 -11.40 -1.29
C ASP A 20 -1.22 -10.29 -1.07
N SER A 21 -0.80 -9.04 -1.16
CA SER A 21 -1.68 -7.90 -0.86
C SER A 21 -2.73 -7.67 -1.96
N GLY A 22 -2.73 -8.49 -3.02
CA GLY A 22 -3.63 -8.39 -4.17
C GLY A 22 -3.53 -7.05 -4.90
N VAL A 23 -2.44 -6.32 -4.67
CA VAL A 23 -2.18 -4.98 -5.18
C VAL A 23 -0.71 -4.90 -5.52
N THR A 24 -0.41 -4.68 -6.79
CA THR A 24 0.97 -4.50 -7.28
C THR A 24 1.16 -3.06 -7.78
N GLN A 25 2.12 -2.35 -7.20
CA GLN A 25 2.53 -1.03 -7.66
C GLN A 25 3.80 -1.14 -8.52
N MET A 26 3.81 -0.50 -9.69
CA MET A 26 4.94 -0.51 -10.63
C MET A 26 5.21 0.89 -11.21
N PRO A 27 6.48 1.31 -11.34
CA PRO A 27 7.67 0.63 -10.81
C PRO A 27 7.77 0.75 -9.29
N LYS A 28 8.49 -0.19 -8.64
CA LYS A 28 8.77 -0.15 -7.20
C LYS A 28 9.68 1.03 -6.82
N TYR A 29 10.58 1.42 -7.72
CA TYR A 29 11.47 2.55 -7.57
C TYR A 29 11.46 3.39 -8.84
N LEU A 30 11.40 4.71 -8.68
CA LEU A 30 11.47 5.65 -9.78
C LEU A 30 12.44 6.78 -9.38
N ILE A 31 13.55 6.89 -10.11
CA ILE A 31 14.55 7.96 -9.92
C ILE A 31 14.38 8.97 -11.05
N ARG A 32 14.11 10.22 -10.71
CA ARG A 32 13.87 11.33 -11.66
C ARG A 32 14.54 12.61 -11.19
N SER A 33 14.82 13.50 -12.13
CA SER A 33 15.28 14.86 -11.82
C SER A 33 14.15 15.65 -11.16
N ARG A 34 14.49 16.71 -10.41
CA ARG A 34 13.48 17.59 -9.81
C ARG A 34 12.56 18.16 -10.88
N LYS A 35 11.27 18.29 -10.56
CA LYS A 35 10.19 18.79 -11.43
C LYS A 35 9.87 17.92 -12.65
N GLN A 36 10.56 16.81 -12.85
CA GLN A 36 10.20 15.86 -13.89
C GLN A 36 9.00 15.01 -13.45
N GLN A 37 8.07 14.77 -14.37
CA GLN A 37 6.89 13.96 -14.08
C GLN A 37 7.28 12.50 -13.82
N GLY A 38 6.73 11.93 -12.74
CA GLY A 38 6.78 10.50 -12.45
C GLY A 38 5.42 9.87 -12.64
N ILE A 39 5.39 8.65 -13.20
CA ILE A 39 4.15 7.87 -13.34
C ILE A 39 4.34 6.59 -12.54
N LEU A 40 3.46 6.39 -11.56
CA LEU A 40 3.30 5.13 -10.84
C LEU A 40 2.00 4.48 -11.31
N ARG A 41 2.01 3.18 -11.48
CA ARG A 41 0.87 2.35 -11.90
C ARG A 41 0.51 1.41 -10.76
N CYS A 42 -0.77 1.11 -10.65
CA CYS A 42 -1.30 0.14 -9.70
C CYS A 42 -2.14 -0.86 -10.49
N SER A 43 -1.91 -2.15 -10.26
CA SER A 43 -2.78 -3.24 -10.71
C SER A 43 -3.33 -3.96 -9.50
N LEU A 44 -4.65 -4.17 -9.47
CA LEU A 44 -5.30 -4.98 -8.44
C LEU A 44 -5.59 -6.38 -8.96
N GLU A 45 -5.67 -7.34 -8.05
CA GLU A 45 -6.32 -8.61 -8.29
C GLU A 45 -7.80 -8.41 -8.64
N SER A 46 -8.32 -9.32 -9.45
CA SER A 46 -9.71 -9.31 -9.91
C SER A 46 -10.68 -9.31 -8.73
N GLY A 47 -11.56 -8.31 -8.66
CA GLY A 47 -12.60 -8.21 -7.62
C GLY A 47 -12.43 -7.02 -6.67
N HIS A 48 -11.22 -6.44 -6.57
CA HIS A 48 -11.03 -5.21 -5.81
C HIS A 48 -11.54 -3.99 -6.60
N ARG A 49 -12.43 -3.23 -5.97
CA ARG A 49 -13.08 -2.05 -6.57
C ARG A 49 -12.48 -0.72 -6.11
N TYR A 50 -11.71 -0.73 -5.02
CA TYR A 50 -11.16 0.48 -4.40
C TYR A 50 -9.63 0.47 -4.47
N VAL A 51 -9.04 1.62 -4.79
CA VAL A 51 -7.60 1.88 -4.71
C VAL A 51 -7.39 3.23 -4.04
N SER A 52 -6.59 3.29 -2.98
CA SER A 52 -6.20 4.55 -2.36
C SER A 52 -4.71 4.80 -2.55
N TRP A 53 -4.35 6.01 -2.95
CA TRP A 53 -2.97 6.47 -3.05
C TRP A 53 -2.59 7.31 -1.82
N TYR A 54 -1.42 7.02 -1.28
CA TYR A 54 -0.83 7.76 -0.16
C TYR A 54 0.58 8.22 -0.51
N GLN A 55 0.98 9.37 0.02
CA GLN A 55 2.34 9.86 -0.03
C GLN A 55 2.94 9.84 1.36
N GLN A 56 4.18 9.34 1.48
CA GLN A 56 4.93 9.40 2.71
C GLN A 56 6.30 9.99 2.44
N ALA A 57 6.59 11.15 3.04
CA ALA A 57 7.95 11.66 3.12
C ALA A 57 8.69 10.98 4.28
N LEU A 58 10.03 10.92 4.19
CA LEU A 58 10.85 10.32 5.25
C LEU A 58 10.55 10.99 6.60
N GLY A 59 10.21 10.19 7.61
CA GLY A 59 9.88 10.66 8.96
C GLY A 59 8.48 11.24 9.14
N GLN A 60 7.62 11.20 8.12
CA GLN A 60 6.23 11.67 8.20
C GLN A 60 5.23 10.51 8.19
N SER A 61 4.02 10.76 8.71
CA SER A 61 2.90 9.83 8.54
C SER A 61 2.43 9.80 7.07
N PRO A 62 1.85 8.67 6.61
CA PRO A 62 1.22 8.60 5.30
C PRO A 62 0.11 9.65 5.15
N ARG A 63 0.14 10.39 4.05
CA ARG A 63 -0.85 11.41 3.67
C ARG A 63 -1.70 10.90 2.53
N PHE A 64 -3.02 10.94 2.70
CA PHE A 64 -3.97 10.55 1.67
C PHE A 64 -3.95 11.52 0.48
N LEU A 65 -3.86 10.97 -0.74
CA LEU A 65 -3.84 11.72 -1.99
C LEU A 65 -5.16 11.62 -2.75
N VAL A 66 -5.59 10.40 -3.08
CA VAL A 66 -6.78 10.15 -3.91
C VAL A 66 -7.25 8.71 -3.73
N GLN A 67 -8.56 8.50 -3.80
CA GLN A 67 -9.17 7.18 -3.89
C GLN A 67 -9.91 7.02 -5.21
N TYR A 68 -9.71 5.87 -5.85
CA TYR A 68 -10.47 5.43 -7.00
C TYR A 68 -11.48 4.36 -6.61
N PHE A 69 -12.71 4.46 -7.12
CA PHE A 69 -13.72 3.40 -7.12
C PHE A 69 -14.03 3.02 -8.56
N ASN A 70 -13.93 1.74 -8.93
CA ASN A 70 -14.18 1.27 -10.30
C ASN A 70 -13.44 2.09 -11.39
N ARG A 71 -12.21 2.52 -11.11
CA ARG A 71 -11.34 3.37 -11.97
C ARG A 71 -11.79 4.83 -12.11
N GLU A 72 -12.81 5.25 -11.39
CA GLU A 72 -13.25 6.65 -11.30
C GLU A 72 -12.77 7.26 -9.99
N VAL A 73 -12.52 8.57 -9.98
CA VAL A 73 -12.13 9.26 -8.74
C VAL A 73 -13.34 9.32 -7.81
N ASN A 74 -13.21 8.69 -6.64
CA ASN A 74 -14.26 8.69 -5.61
C ASN A 74 -14.02 9.79 -4.58
N GLU A 75 -12.77 9.97 -4.14
CA GLU A 75 -12.41 10.94 -3.12
C GLU A 75 -11.07 11.57 -3.46
N LYS A 76 -10.99 12.91 -3.39
CA LYS A 76 -9.74 13.65 -3.56
C LYS A 76 -9.24 14.09 -2.17
N GLY A 77 -8.00 13.72 -1.86
CA GLY A 77 -7.26 14.19 -0.69
C GLY A 77 -6.32 15.35 -1.06
N ASN A 78 -5.11 15.33 -0.51
CA ASN A 78 -4.11 16.39 -0.72
C ASN A 78 -3.29 16.19 -2.00
N MET A 79 -3.94 15.77 -3.09
CA MET A 79 -3.27 15.67 -4.38
C MET A 79 -3.09 17.09 -4.95
N PRO A 80 -1.85 17.50 -5.28
CA PRO A 80 -1.63 18.78 -5.94
C PRO A 80 -2.34 18.80 -7.29
N ASP A 81 -2.87 19.97 -7.66
CA ASP A 81 -3.49 20.21 -8.98
C ASP A 81 -2.45 20.15 -10.11
#